data_AF-A0A955P7H0-F1
#
_entry.id   AF-A0A955P7H0-F1
#
_cell.length_a   1.000
_cell.length_b   1.000
_cell.length_c   1.000
_cell.angle_alpha   90.00
_cell.angle_beta   90.00
_cell.angle_gamma   90.00
#
_symmetry.space_group_name_H-M   'P 1'
#
loop_
_entity.id
_entity.type
_entity.pdbx_description
1 polymer ?
#
loop_
_entity_poly.entity_id
_entity_poly.type
_entity_poly.pdbx_seq_one_letter_code
_entity_poly.pdbx_strand_id
1 'polypeptide(L)'
;VLIIPDSEILDPDVVQEVLLPWVRDQGGQLLVTANSGKRLGESGNFDLNPKGFSTAPLTGVASTEDASSDTVVSVGSGQVLYLSKDIGFDFYLANDQVEREGALPRFRECLSKLLPEKTSLFLEFLKGDSPNLGATLYQSKSTNRLFIDLNNSDVDLTADTMKKTSPIKVSVHLPESMRDENLAATAVAPDSTPEVEILSQSGGHIELSIGPIEYYAGVIVKKAIE
;
A
#
# COMPACT_ATOMS: atom_id res chain seq x y z
N VAL A 1 -7.99 -2.86 2.21
CA VAL A 1 -7.82 -3.75 1.05
C VAL A 1 -7.13 -5.00 1.54
N LEU A 2 -7.61 -6.18 1.15
CA LEU A 2 -6.91 -7.45 1.29
C LEU A 2 -6.21 -7.76 -0.04
N ILE A 3 -5.00 -8.29 -0.01
CA ILE A 3 -4.25 -8.70 -1.19
C ILE A 3 -3.99 -10.20 -1.09
N ILE A 4 -4.33 -10.95 -2.14
CA ILE A 4 -4.03 -12.38 -2.31
C ILE A 4 -3.04 -12.50 -3.48
N PRO A 5 -1.72 -12.53 -3.19
CA PRO A 5 -0.68 -12.59 -4.22
C PRO A 5 -0.42 -14.06 -4.60
N ASP A 6 -0.87 -14.45 -5.81
CA ASP A 6 -0.65 -15.76 -6.45
C ASP A 6 -0.77 -16.98 -5.51
N SER A 7 -1.77 -16.96 -4.64
CA SER A 7 -1.99 -18.03 -3.68
C SER A 7 -2.70 -19.19 -4.37
N GLU A 8 -1.94 -20.05 -5.06
CA GLU A 8 -2.49 -21.17 -5.83
C GLU A 8 -3.46 -22.03 -5.02
N ILE A 9 -3.17 -22.25 -3.74
CA ILE A 9 -4.02 -22.99 -2.81
C ILE A 9 -4.92 -22.00 -2.06
N LEU A 10 -6.20 -22.00 -2.41
CA LEU A 10 -7.21 -21.25 -1.66
C LEU A 10 -8.49 -22.06 -1.60
N ASP A 11 -8.85 -22.48 -0.39
CA ASP A 11 -9.99 -23.35 -0.15
C ASP A 11 -11.29 -22.69 -0.66
N PRO A 12 -12.07 -23.38 -1.53
CA PRO A 12 -13.36 -22.88 -2.00
C PRO A 12 -14.29 -22.46 -0.86
N ASP A 13 -14.29 -23.14 0.28
CA ASP A 13 -15.17 -22.82 1.40
C ASP A 13 -14.78 -21.47 2.04
N VAL A 14 -13.48 -21.17 2.14
CA VAL A 14 -13.02 -19.83 2.59
C VAL A 14 -13.49 -18.74 1.62
N VAL A 15 -13.44 -19.01 0.31
CA VAL A 15 -13.95 -18.05 -0.67
C VAL A 15 -15.46 -17.84 -0.51
N GLN A 16 -16.24 -18.92 -0.42
CA GLN A 16 -17.70 -18.85 -0.39
C GLN A 16 -18.26 -18.33 0.94
N GLU A 17 -17.67 -18.72 2.06
CA GLU A 17 -18.21 -18.45 3.39
C GLU A 17 -17.62 -17.18 4.03
N VAL A 18 -16.42 -16.77 3.62
CA VAL A 18 -15.71 -15.63 4.23
C VAL A 18 -15.50 -14.50 3.24
N LEU A 19 -14.75 -14.73 2.16
CA LEU A 19 -14.33 -13.64 1.28
C LEU A 19 -15.50 -13.06 0.48
N LEU A 20 -16.35 -13.91 -0.08
CA LEU A 20 -17.50 -13.47 -0.88
C LEU A 20 -18.51 -12.65 -0.06
N PRO A 21 -18.97 -13.08 1.13
CA PRO A 21 -19.82 -12.24 1.97
C PRO A 21 -19.13 -10.97 2.46
N TRP A 22 -17.83 -11.01 2.80
CA TRP A 22 -17.10 -9.82 3.23
C TRP A 22 -17.00 -8.76 2.12
N VAL A 23 -16.64 -9.16 0.89
CA VAL A 23 -16.62 -8.23 -0.25
C VAL A 23 -18.03 -7.77 -0.56
N ARG A 24 -18.97 -8.70 -0.76
CA ARG A 24 -20.33 -8.40 -1.22
C ARG A 24 -21.13 -7.55 -0.24
N ASP A 25 -21.13 -7.92 1.03
CA ASP A 25 -22.09 -7.42 2.02
C ASP A 25 -21.47 -6.38 2.96
N GLN A 26 -20.15 -6.39 3.15
CA GLN A 26 -19.43 -5.44 4.03
C GLN A 26 -18.60 -4.40 3.27
N GLY A 27 -18.62 -4.43 1.93
CA GLY A 27 -17.87 -3.49 1.10
C GLY A 27 -16.36 -3.73 1.09
N GLY A 28 -15.94 -4.97 1.35
CA GLY A 28 -14.54 -5.38 1.28
C GLY A 28 -13.91 -5.02 -0.06
N GLN A 29 -12.62 -4.67 -0.01
CA GLN A 29 -11.81 -4.32 -1.18
C GLN A 29 -10.72 -5.36 -1.33
N LEU A 30 -10.67 -6.05 -2.46
CA LEU A 30 -9.81 -7.21 -2.66
C LEU A 30 -8.94 -7.05 -3.92
N LEU A 31 -7.65 -7.37 -3.81
CA LEU A 31 -6.76 -7.55 -4.95
C LEU A 31 -6.37 -9.03 -5.02
N VAL A 32 -6.60 -9.67 -6.17
CA VAL A 32 -6.24 -11.07 -6.44
C VAL A 32 -5.27 -11.10 -7.62
N THR A 33 -4.18 -11.85 -7.54
CA THR A 33 -3.25 -11.99 -8.67
C THR A 33 -3.13 -13.42 -9.18
N ALA A 34 -2.79 -13.54 -10.46
CA ALA A 34 -2.34 -14.74 -11.14
C ALA A 34 -3.22 -15.98 -10.86
N ASN A 35 -2.64 -17.09 -10.42
CA ASN A 35 -3.31 -18.39 -10.29
C ASN A 35 -4.00 -18.59 -8.95
N SER A 36 -4.34 -17.50 -8.24
CA SER A 36 -4.94 -17.59 -6.91
C SER A 36 -6.23 -18.43 -6.90
N GLY A 37 -6.21 -19.53 -6.16
CA GLY A 37 -7.32 -20.49 -6.06
C GLY A 37 -7.37 -21.58 -7.14
N LYS A 38 -6.29 -21.77 -7.91
CA LYS A 38 -6.16 -22.86 -8.91
C LYS A 38 -6.22 -24.26 -8.30
N ARG A 39 -5.85 -24.40 -7.03
CA ARG A 39 -5.80 -25.67 -6.29
C ARG A 39 -6.75 -25.65 -5.10
N LEU A 40 -7.27 -26.82 -4.76
CA LEU A 40 -8.11 -27.04 -3.59
C LEU A 40 -7.30 -26.89 -2.29
N GLY A 41 -8.01 -26.72 -1.17
CA GLY A 41 -7.42 -26.71 0.17
C GLY A 41 -6.93 -28.09 0.63
N GLU A 42 -6.62 -28.20 1.92
CA GLU A 42 -6.14 -29.44 2.54
C GLU A 42 -7.12 -30.62 2.35
N SER A 43 -8.43 -30.34 2.40
CA SER A 43 -9.50 -31.33 2.20
C SER A 43 -9.46 -31.98 0.81
N GLY A 44 -8.94 -31.25 -0.20
CA GLY A 44 -8.74 -31.71 -1.56
C GLY A 44 -7.28 -32.07 -1.87
N ASN A 45 -6.42 -32.24 -0.85
CA ASN A 45 -5.00 -32.59 -0.99
C ASN A 45 -4.22 -31.69 -1.96
N PHE A 46 -4.60 -30.41 -2.09
CA PHE A 46 -3.95 -29.46 -3.00
C PHE A 46 -4.02 -29.85 -4.49
N ASP A 47 -4.96 -30.73 -4.86
CA ASP A 47 -5.24 -31.08 -6.25
C ASP A 47 -5.75 -29.87 -7.04
N LEU A 48 -5.61 -29.93 -8.37
CA LEU A 48 -6.19 -28.92 -9.26
C LEU A 48 -7.70 -28.85 -9.04
N ASN A 49 -8.22 -27.64 -8.90
CA ASN A 49 -9.65 -27.44 -8.73
C ASN A 49 -10.36 -27.72 -10.07
N PRO A 50 -11.22 -28.76 -10.15
CA PRO A 50 -11.89 -29.12 -11.39
C PRO A 50 -12.88 -28.06 -11.87
N LYS A 51 -13.25 -27.09 -11.03
CA LYS A 51 -14.14 -25.98 -11.37
C LYS A 51 -13.39 -24.71 -11.82
N GLY A 52 -12.06 -24.79 -12.01
CA GLY A 52 -11.21 -23.63 -12.26
C GLY A 52 -10.85 -22.90 -10.97
N PHE A 53 -10.52 -21.62 -11.04
CA PHE A 53 -10.10 -20.86 -9.84
C PHE A 53 -11.24 -20.76 -8.82
N SER A 54 -10.96 -21.07 -7.54
CA SER A 54 -11.93 -20.90 -6.45
C SER A 54 -12.33 -19.43 -6.26
N THR A 55 -11.48 -18.49 -6.67
CA THR A 55 -11.72 -17.04 -6.67
C THR A 55 -12.61 -16.54 -7.80
N ALA A 56 -12.96 -17.37 -8.80
CA ALA A 56 -13.75 -16.96 -9.96
C ALA A 56 -15.08 -16.24 -9.61
N PRO A 57 -15.83 -16.59 -8.55
CA PRO A 57 -17.03 -15.86 -8.15
C PRO A 57 -16.77 -14.42 -7.67
N LEU A 58 -15.53 -14.09 -7.27
CA LEU A 58 -15.09 -12.75 -6.87
C LEU A 58 -14.50 -11.97 -8.06
N THR A 59 -13.70 -12.65 -8.90
CA THR A 59 -12.88 -12.01 -9.94
C THR A 59 -13.53 -12.02 -11.32
N GLY A 60 -14.52 -12.88 -11.56
CA GLY A 60 -15.04 -13.17 -12.89
C GLY A 60 -14.06 -13.93 -13.79
N VAL A 61 -12.93 -14.39 -13.26
CA VAL A 61 -11.83 -15.02 -14.02
C VAL A 61 -11.70 -16.49 -13.64
N ALA A 62 -11.83 -17.37 -14.63
CA ALA A 62 -11.74 -18.83 -14.45
C ALA A 62 -10.34 -19.40 -14.73
N SER A 63 -9.51 -18.69 -15.50
CA SER A 63 -8.17 -19.09 -15.95
C SER A 63 -7.30 -17.85 -16.21
N THR A 64 -5.97 -17.97 -16.14
CA THR A 64 -5.04 -16.86 -16.45
C THR A 64 -4.87 -16.67 -17.95
N GLU A 65 -5.04 -17.73 -18.75
CA GLU A 65 -4.78 -17.75 -20.19
C GLU A 65 -5.74 -16.87 -21.01
N ASP A 66 -6.98 -16.76 -20.56
CA ASP A 66 -8.05 -16.01 -21.24
C ASP A 66 -8.36 -14.66 -20.57
N ALA A 67 -7.67 -14.35 -19.46
CA ALA A 67 -7.92 -13.15 -18.69
C ALA A 67 -7.26 -11.91 -19.28
N SER A 68 -7.94 -10.76 -19.15
CA SER A 68 -7.30 -9.46 -19.38
C SER A 68 -6.17 -9.22 -18.37
N SER A 69 -5.22 -8.34 -18.71
CA SER A 69 -4.08 -8.01 -17.83
C SER A 69 -4.51 -7.53 -16.44
N ASP A 70 -5.57 -6.74 -16.41
CA ASP A 70 -6.27 -6.34 -15.21
C ASP A 70 -7.79 -6.36 -15.42
N THR A 71 -8.54 -6.62 -14.36
CA THR A 71 -10.00 -6.67 -14.41
C THR A 71 -10.56 -6.17 -13.09
N VAL A 72 -11.42 -5.15 -13.14
CA VAL A 72 -12.11 -4.63 -11.96
C VAL A 72 -13.55 -5.13 -11.98
N VAL A 73 -13.98 -5.79 -10.91
CA VAL A 73 -15.32 -6.33 -10.75
C VAL A 73 -15.95 -5.73 -9.50
N SER A 74 -17.19 -5.25 -9.64
CA SER A 74 -18.01 -4.86 -8.49
C SER A 74 -18.78 -6.10 -8.01
N VAL A 75 -18.67 -6.40 -6.72
CA VAL A 75 -19.36 -7.51 -6.09
C VAL A 75 -20.15 -6.95 -4.92
N GLY A 76 -21.47 -6.81 -5.07
CA GLY A 76 -22.31 -6.14 -4.09
C GLY A 76 -21.85 -4.71 -3.78
N SER A 77 -21.57 -4.44 -2.51
CA SER A 77 -21.03 -3.15 -2.02
C SER A 77 -19.50 -3.05 -2.09
N GLY A 78 -18.80 -4.12 -2.47
CA GLY A 78 -17.34 -4.19 -2.53
C GLY A 78 -16.79 -4.20 -3.95
N GLN A 79 -15.47 -4.26 -4.05
CA GLN A 79 -14.76 -4.28 -5.32
C GLN A 79 -13.58 -5.25 -5.29
N VAL A 80 -13.34 -5.87 -6.43
CA VAL A 80 -12.25 -6.82 -6.65
C VAL A 80 -11.44 -6.36 -7.86
N LEU A 81 -10.13 -6.27 -7.69
CA LEU A 81 -9.18 -6.10 -8.78
C LEU A 81 -8.46 -7.43 -8.97
N TYR A 82 -8.61 -8.02 -10.15
CA TYR A 82 -7.80 -9.13 -10.59
C TYR A 82 -6.65 -8.63 -11.46
N LEU A 83 -5.45 -9.17 -11.25
CA LEU A 83 -4.29 -8.99 -12.12
C LEU A 83 -3.84 -10.36 -12.65
N SER A 84 -3.61 -10.51 -13.95
CA SER A 84 -3.19 -11.80 -14.51
C SER A 84 -1.77 -12.23 -14.13
N LYS A 85 -0.98 -11.31 -13.57
CA LYS A 85 0.40 -11.53 -13.10
C LYS A 85 0.57 -11.10 -11.65
N ASP A 86 1.49 -11.76 -10.95
CA ASP A 86 1.95 -11.32 -9.64
C ASP A 86 3.07 -10.28 -9.76
N ILE A 87 2.65 -9.02 -9.87
CA ILE A 87 3.56 -7.89 -9.92
C ILE A 87 4.36 -7.70 -8.61
N GLY A 88 3.91 -8.28 -7.48
CA GLY A 88 4.63 -8.24 -6.21
C GLY A 88 5.81 -9.21 -6.21
N PHE A 89 5.61 -10.41 -6.77
CA PHE A 89 6.69 -11.38 -6.93
C PHE A 89 7.72 -10.94 -7.99
N ASP A 90 7.27 -10.33 -9.08
CA ASP A 90 8.16 -9.71 -10.07
C ASP A 90 9.05 -8.64 -9.42
N PHE A 91 8.48 -7.76 -8.59
CA PHE A 91 9.23 -6.76 -7.82
C PHE A 91 10.23 -7.38 -6.84
N TYR A 92 9.85 -8.47 -6.16
CA TYR A 92 10.74 -9.19 -5.26
C TYR A 92 11.95 -9.76 -5.99
N LEU A 93 11.75 -10.37 -7.17
CA LEU A 93 12.80 -10.98 -7.98
C LEU A 93 13.67 -9.98 -8.75
N ALA A 94 13.20 -8.75 -8.94
CA ALA A 94 13.98 -7.70 -9.58
C ALA A 94 15.31 -7.48 -8.83
N ASN A 95 16.43 -7.64 -9.55
CA ASN A 95 17.79 -7.54 -9.00
C ASN A 95 18.38 -6.13 -9.16
N ASP A 96 17.74 -5.28 -9.94
CA ASP A 96 18.14 -3.90 -10.17
C ASP A 96 17.18 -2.93 -9.46
N GLN A 97 17.77 -1.86 -8.93
CA GLN A 97 17.07 -0.79 -8.23
C GLN A 97 16.13 -0.01 -9.16
N VAL A 98 16.54 0.24 -10.40
CA VAL A 98 15.73 1.01 -11.37
C VAL A 98 14.46 0.26 -11.74
N GLU A 99 14.55 -1.07 -11.91
CA GLU A 99 13.38 -1.93 -12.14
C GLU A 99 12.38 -1.87 -10.96
N ARG A 100 12.88 -1.97 -9.72
CA ARG A 100 12.04 -1.87 -8.51
C ARG A 100 11.37 -0.50 -8.39
N GLU A 101 12.13 0.58 -8.58
CA GLU A 101 11.60 1.95 -8.56
C GLU A 101 10.55 2.15 -9.66
N GLY A 102 10.78 1.60 -10.86
CA GLY A 102 9.84 1.65 -11.99
C GLY A 102 8.52 0.91 -11.75
N ALA A 103 8.48 -0.05 -10.82
CA ALA A 103 7.26 -0.79 -10.48
C ALA A 103 6.33 -0.06 -9.50
N LEU A 104 6.86 0.85 -8.67
CA LEU A 104 6.07 1.54 -7.63
C LEU A 104 4.84 2.30 -8.17
N PRO A 105 4.90 3.01 -9.33
CA PRO A 105 3.73 3.63 -9.93
C PRO A 105 2.61 2.63 -10.24
N ARG A 106 2.93 1.40 -10.65
CA ARG A 106 1.94 0.36 -10.94
C ARG A 106 1.24 -0.13 -9.68
N PHE A 107 1.95 -0.25 -8.55
CA PHE A 107 1.33 -0.56 -7.27
C PHE A 107 0.34 0.52 -6.84
N ARG A 108 0.73 1.80 -6.97
CA ARG A 108 -0.15 2.94 -6.69
C ARG A 108 -1.41 2.92 -7.56
N GLU A 109 -1.27 2.67 -8.86
CA GLU A 109 -2.39 2.56 -9.79
C GLU A 109 -3.34 1.41 -9.42
N CYS A 110 -2.81 0.26 -8.98
CA CYS A 110 -3.64 -0.87 -8.57
C CYS A 110 -4.40 -0.56 -7.27
N LEU A 111 -3.77 0.11 -6.31
CA LEU A 111 -4.42 0.51 -5.07
C LEU A 111 -5.47 1.60 -5.29
N SER A 112 -5.23 2.57 -6.17
CA SER A 112 -6.20 3.63 -6.47
C SER A 112 -7.47 3.12 -7.16
N LYS A 113 -7.39 2.00 -7.87
CA LYS A 113 -8.56 1.31 -8.43
C LYS A 113 -9.49 0.72 -7.37
N LEU A 114 -8.99 0.45 -6.14
CA LEU A 114 -9.73 -0.20 -5.05
C LEU A 114 -9.99 0.71 -3.85
N LEU A 115 -9.11 1.67 -3.60
CA LEU A 115 -9.23 2.61 -2.51
C LEU A 115 -9.97 3.84 -3.03
N PRO A 116 -11.23 4.08 -2.59
CA PRO A 116 -11.85 5.37 -2.88
C PRO A 116 -10.99 6.49 -2.28
N GLU A 117 -10.94 7.65 -2.95
CA GLU A 117 -10.23 8.87 -2.48
C GLU A 117 -10.58 9.26 -1.03
N LYS A 118 -11.68 8.72 -0.49
CA LYS A 118 -12.19 8.94 0.86
C LYS A 118 -11.55 8.08 1.96
N THR A 119 -10.42 7.42 1.74
CA THR A 119 -9.65 6.88 2.87
C THR A 119 -9.13 8.04 3.71
N SER A 120 -9.50 8.07 4.99
CA SER A 120 -9.30 9.23 5.89
C SER A 120 -7.84 9.51 6.25
N LEU A 121 -6.92 8.63 5.87
CA LEU A 121 -5.50 8.74 6.16
C LEU A 121 -4.70 8.03 5.07
N PHE A 122 -4.01 8.81 4.24
CA PHE A 122 -3.21 8.31 3.12
C PHE A 122 -1.95 9.17 2.98
N LEU A 123 -0.83 8.52 2.68
CA LEU A 123 0.45 9.15 2.40
C LEU A 123 0.88 8.80 0.98
N GLU A 124 1.26 9.82 0.22
CA GLU A 124 1.84 9.68 -1.11
C GLU A 124 3.23 10.30 -1.15
N PHE A 125 4.19 9.62 -1.77
CA PHE A 125 5.47 10.22 -2.13
C PHE A 125 5.35 11.03 -3.42
N LEU A 126 5.59 12.34 -3.31
CA LEU A 126 5.73 13.27 -4.43
C LEU A 126 7.16 13.31 -4.96
N LYS A 127 8.15 13.04 -4.10
CA LYS A 127 9.58 12.95 -4.45
C LYS A 127 10.33 12.10 -3.42
N GLY A 128 11.38 11.41 -3.86
CA GLY A 128 12.24 10.62 -2.98
C GLY A 128 11.64 9.28 -2.60
N ASP A 129 10.64 8.83 -3.37
CA ASP A 129 10.16 7.45 -3.32
C ASP A 129 11.31 6.51 -3.68
N SER A 130 11.50 5.47 -2.88
CA SER A 130 12.56 4.47 -3.06
C SER A 130 12.09 3.16 -2.44
N PRO A 131 12.39 2.00 -3.06
CA PRO A 131 12.09 0.70 -2.48
C PRO A 131 12.83 0.46 -1.15
N ASN A 132 13.85 1.26 -0.83
CA ASN A 132 14.59 1.20 0.43
C ASN A 132 14.07 2.17 1.50
N LEU A 133 12.99 2.90 1.22
CA LEU A 133 12.38 3.85 2.15
C LEU A 133 10.97 3.38 2.53
N GLY A 134 10.81 2.93 3.78
CA GLY A 134 9.50 2.62 4.35
C GLY A 134 8.87 3.86 4.98
N ALA A 135 7.58 4.11 4.71
CA ALA A 135 6.79 5.14 5.39
C ALA A 135 5.54 4.54 6.05
N THR A 136 5.29 4.90 7.30
CA THR A 136 4.07 4.53 8.02
C THR A 136 3.39 5.77 8.57
N LEU A 137 2.13 5.99 8.17
CA LEU A 137 1.32 7.12 8.63
C LEU A 137 0.28 6.63 9.65
N TYR A 138 0.20 7.29 10.80
CA TYR A 138 -0.79 6.99 11.83
C TYR A 138 -1.26 8.25 12.55
N GLN A 139 -2.45 8.17 13.15
CA GLN A 139 -3.09 9.27 13.88
C GLN A 139 -3.27 8.89 15.36
N SER A 140 -2.89 9.81 16.25
CA SER A 140 -3.36 9.79 17.63
C SER A 140 -4.61 10.66 17.75
N LYS A 141 -5.78 10.04 17.87
CA LYS A 141 -7.06 10.75 18.02
C LYS A 141 -7.16 11.55 19.32
N SER A 142 -6.59 11.04 20.42
CA SER A 142 -6.65 11.69 21.74
C SER A 142 -5.85 13.00 21.80
N THR A 143 -4.81 13.12 20.98
CA THR A 143 -3.94 14.31 20.94
C THR A 143 -4.10 15.11 19.64
N ASN A 144 -4.97 14.66 18.72
CA ASN A 144 -5.17 15.19 17.38
C ASN A 144 -3.84 15.45 16.65
N ARG A 145 -2.97 14.43 16.62
CA ARG A 145 -1.66 14.47 15.95
C ARG A 145 -1.56 13.40 14.87
N LEU A 146 -0.84 13.71 13.80
CA LEU A 146 -0.38 12.73 12.83
C LEU A 146 1.10 12.45 13.05
N PHE A 147 1.49 11.22 12.74
CA PHE A 147 2.85 10.75 12.81
C PHE A 147 3.20 10.05 11.50
N ILE A 148 4.37 10.35 10.97
CA ILE A 148 4.95 9.69 9.80
C ILE A 148 6.28 9.11 10.23
N ASP A 149 6.34 7.79 10.32
CA ASP A 149 7.57 7.07 10.61
C ASP A 149 8.24 6.72 9.30
N LEU A 150 9.47 7.21 9.11
CA LEU A 150 10.30 6.97 7.94
C LEU A 150 11.47 6.07 8.33
N ASN A 151 11.64 4.95 7.62
CA ASN A 151 12.69 3.97 7.86
C ASN A 151 13.52 3.81 6.58
N ASN A 152 14.82 4.08 6.65
CA ASN A 152 15.74 3.87 5.55
C ASN A 152 16.46 2.53 5.73
N SER A 153 16.41 1.70 4.69
CA SER A 153 17.12 0.41 4.62
C SER A 153 18.15 0.37 3.49
N ASP A 154 18.56 1.54 2.96
CA ASP A 154 19.58 1.63 1.91
C ASP A 154 20.98 1.44 2.52
N VAL A 155 21.41 0.18 2.60
CA VAL A 155 22.72 -0.22 3.11
C VAL A 155 23.69 -0.38 1.95
N ASP A 156 24.83 0.30 2.01
CA ASP A 156 26.01 -0.08 1.24
C ASP A 156 26.64 -1.33 1.85
N LEU A 157 26.37 -2.51 1.27
CA LEU A 157 26.89 -3.78 1.76
C LEU A 157 28.42 -3.89 1.64
N THR A 158 29.06 -3.10 0.76
CA THR A 158 30.52 -3.15 0.59
C THR A 158 31.21 -2.27 1.61
N ALA A 159 30.67 -1.07 1.84
CA ALA A 159 31.20 -0.13 2.82
C ALA A 159 30.71 -0.39 4.25
N ASP A 160 29.70 -1.24 4.43
CA ASP A 160 29.00 -1.51 5.70
C ASP A 160 28.47 -0.20 6.34
N THR A 161 27.80 0.61 5.53
CA THR A 161 27.28 1.94 5.94
C THR A 161 25.90 2.20 5.36
N MET A 162 25.11 3.04 6.02
CA MET A 162 23.86 3.53 5.46
C MET A 162 24.09 4.63 4.43
N LYS A 163 23.40 4.54 3.30
CA LYS A 163 23.31 5.65 2.34
C LYS A 163 22.17 6.55 2.75
N LYS A 164 22.45 7.84 2.92
CA LYS A 164 21.40 8.83 3.19
C LYS A 164 20.43 8.89 2.02
N THR A 165 19.15 9.04 2.34
CA THR A 165 18.13 9.28 1.32
C THR A 165 18.37 10.62 0.62
N SER A 166 17.81 10.78 -0.57
CA SER A 166 17.55 12.13 -1.09
C SER A 166 16.51 12.85 -0.21
N PRO A 167 16.38 14.19 -0.31
CA PRO A 167 15.26 14.90 0.32
C PRO A 167 13.91 14.35 -0.17
N ILE A 168 13.00 14.16 0.77
CA ILE A 168 11.72 13.51 0.58
C ILE A 168 10.63 14.58 0.48
N LYS A 169 9.65 14.38 -0.41
CA LYS A 169 8.42 15.15 -0.42
C LYS A 169 7.22 14.22 -0.37
N VAL A 170 6.30 14.47 0.55
CA VAL A 170 5.09 13.67 0.70
C VAL A 170 3.85 14.55 0.71
N SER A 171 2.75 14.02 0.19
CA SER A 171 1.39 14.53 0.39
C SER A 171 0.68 13.64 1.39
N VAL A 172 0.02 14.23 2.38
CA VAL A 172 -0.75 13.51 3.40
C VAL A 172 -2.18 14.01 3.38
N HIS A 173 -3.13 13.09 3.22
CA HIS A 173 -4.55 13.38 3.40
C HIS A 173 -4.84 13.57 4.89
N LEU A 174 -5.33 14.76 5.25
CA LEU A 174 -5.65 15.11 6.62
C LEU A 174 -7.00 14.53 7.05
N PRO A 175 -7.10 14.04 8.31
CA PRO A 175 -8.38 13.78 8.93
C PRO A 175 -9.18 15.08 9.06
N GLU A 176 -10.51 14.98 9.01
CA GLU A 176 -11.42 16.13 9.04
C GLU A 176 -11.13 17.08 10.21
N SER A 177 -10.79 16.54 11.38
CA SER A 177 -10.43 17.29 12.60
C SER A 177 -9.17 18.14 12.51
N MET A 178 -8.42 18.09 11.41
CA MET A 178 -7.17 18.83 11.20
C MET A 178 -7.18 19.72 9.96
N ARG A 179 -8.21 19.64 9.09
CA ARG A 179 -8.20 20.29 7.76
C ARG A 179 -8.15 21.81 7.82
N ASP A 180 -8.85 22.41 8.78
CA ASP A 180 -8.97 23.85 8.95
C ASP A 180 -8.06 24.40 10.07
N GLU A 181 -7.21 23.56 10.64
CA GLU A 181 -6.29 23.96 11.70
C GLU A 181 -5.02 24.57 11.10
N ASN A 182 -4.41 25.53 11.80
CA ASN A 182 -3.05 25.95 11.50
C ASN A 182 -2.09 24.87 12.00
N LEU A 183 -1.41 24.16 11.09
CA LEU A 183 -0.57 23.02 11.43
C LEU A 183 0.92 23.40 11.47
N ALA A 184 1.65 22.68 12.31
CA ALA A 184 3.11 22.68 12.37
C ALA A 184 3.63 21.25 12.30
N ALA A 185 4.79 21.08 11.68
CA ALA A 185 5.47 19.80 11.56
C ALA A 185 6.87 19.86 12.18
N THR A 186 7.25 18.81 12.89
CA THR A 186 8.59 18.66 13.49
C THR A 186 9.06 17.24 13.32
N ALA A 187 10.35 17.01 13.10
CA ALA A 187 10.92 15.67 13.15
C ALA A 187 11.58 15.36 14.49
N VAL A 188 11.69 14.08 14.79
CA VAL A 188 12.57 13.50 15.79
C VAL A 188 13.34 12.36 15.15
N ALA A 189 14.64 12.26 15.46
CA ALA A 189 15.49 11.16 15.03
C ALA A 189 16.55 10.90 16.11
N PRO A 190 17.04 9.65 16.27
CA PRO A 190 18.04 9.33 17.27
C PRO A 190 19.39 10.01 17.02
N ASP A 191 19.81 10.14 15.76
CA ASP A 191 21.16 10.63 15.43
C ASP A 191 21.13 12.09 14.96
N SER A 192 20.49 12.34 13.82
CA SER A 192 20.38 13.66 13.20
C SER A 192 18.94 13.91 12.82
N THR A 193 18.34 14.90 13.47
CA THR A 193 16.96 15.30 13.17
C THR A 193 16.91 15.98 11.80
N PRO A 194 16.14 15.46 10.82
CA PRO A 194 15.99 16.11 9.53
C PRO A 194 15.17 17.39 9.68
N GLU A 195 15.43 18.37 8.83
CA GLU A 195 14.55 19.54 8.69
C GLU A 195 13.20 19.10 8.12
N VAL A 196 12.12 19.71 8.61
CA VAL A 196 10.76 19.48 8.11
C VAL A 196 10.07 20.81 7.89
N GLU A 197 9.44 20.94 6.72
CA GLU A 197 8.69 22.12 6.32
C GLU A 197 7.33 21.71 5.76
N ILE A 198 6.28 22.41 6.16
CA ILE A 198 4.97 22.34 5.48
C ILE A 198 5.04 23.29 4.27
N LEU A 199 5.02 22.71 3.07
CA LEU A 199 5.08 23.47 1.82
C LEU A 199 3.70 24.04 1.44
N SER A 200 2.64 23.29 1.70
CA SER A 200 1.26 23.70 1.41
C SER A 200 0.26 22.95 2.28
N GLN A 201 -0.91 23.56 2.49
CA GLN A 201 -2.09 22.94 3.10
C GLN A 201 -3.32 23.35 2.28
N SER A 202 -3.87 22.43 1.49
CA SER A 202 -5.00 22.74 0.61
C SER A 202 -5.80 21.49 0.28
N GLY A 203 -7.10 21.65 0.03
CA GLY A 203 -7.96 20.53 -0.41
C GLY A 203 -8.09 19.38 0.60
N GLY A 204 -7.78 19.62 1.88
CA GLY A 204 -7.71 18.57 2.90
C GLY A 204 -6.39 17.80 2.92
N HIS A 205 -5.37 18.24 2.19
CA HIS A 205 -4.04 17.67 2.18
C HIS A 205 -3.00 18.62 2.78
N ILE A 206 -1.90 18.06 3.27
CA ILE A 206 -0.65 18.79 3.52
C ILE A 206 0.46 18.22 2.67
N GLU A 207 1.33 19.10 2.18
CA GLU A 207 2.57 18.71 1.54
C GLU A 207 3.74 19.02 2.47
N LEU A 208 4.59 18.02 2.71
CA LEU A 208 5.75 18.13 3.58
C LEU A 208 7.03 17.96 2.76
N SER A 209 8.01 18.82 3.03
CA SER A 209 9.42 18.60 2.67
C SER A 209 10.15 18.07 3.89
N ILE A 210 10.91 16.99 3.71
CA ILE A 210 11.66 16.34 4.77
C ILE A 210 13.11 16.18 4.28
N GLY A 211 14.07 16.64 5.08
CA GLY A 211 15.48 16.53 4.79
C GLY A 211 15.96 15.07 4.66
N PRO A 212 17.17 14.84 4.14
CA PRO A 212 17.78 13.52 4.07
C PRO A 212 17.77 12.78 5.42
N ILE A 213 17.44 11.49 5.39
CA ILE A 213 17.51 10.62 6.57
C ILE A 213 18.56 9.53 6.38
N GLU A 214 19.22 9.13 7.46
CA GLU A 214 20.23 8.07 7.42
C GLU A 214 19.66 6.71 7.86
N TYR A 215 18.94 6.67 8.99
CA TYR A 215 18.36 5.44 9.54
C TYR A 215 16.84 5.56 9.70
N TYR A 216 16.40 6.50 10.54
CA TYR A 216 15.00 6.65 10.92
C TYR A 216 14.68 8.11 11.23
N ALA A 217 13.46 8.54 10.91
CA ALA A 217 12.89 9.78 11.41
C ALA A 217 11.39 9.64 11.66
N GLY A 218 10.91 10.15 12.79
CA GLY A 218 9.48 10.33 13.06
C GLY A 218 9.09 11.78 12.84
N VAL A 219 8.22 12.05 11.88
CA VAL A 219 7.63 13.38 11.66
C VAL A 219 6.30 13.48 12.39
N ILE A 220 6.15 14.52 13.20
CA ILE A 220 4.95 14.79 13.99
C ILE A 220 4.27 16.02 13.40
N VAL A 221 3.03 15.87 12.96
CA VAL A 221 2.18 16.99 12.53
C VAL A 221 1.10 17.23 13.58
N LYS A 222 0.95 18.48 14.00
CA LYS A 222 0.01 18.89 15.06
C LYS A 222 -0.41 20.34 14.84
N LYS A 223 -1.46 20.78 15.54
CA LYS A 223 -1.82 22.20 15.60
C LYS A 223 -0.62 23.04 16.08
N ALA A 224 -0.36 24.14 15.40
CA ALA A 224 0.64 25.13 15.78
C ALA A 224 0.28 25.74 17.15
N ILE A 225 1.29 26.00 17.97
CA ILE A 225 1.10 26.74 19.23
C ILE A 225 1.32 28.21 18.88
N GLU A 226 0.30 29.04 19.12
CA GLU A 226 0.39 30.51 19.03
C GLU A 226 1.31 31.11 20.10
#